data_AF-A0A024E100-F1
#
_entry.id   AF-A0A024E100-F1
#
_cell.length_a   1.000
_cell.length_b   1.000
_cell.length_c   1.000
_cell.angle_alpha   90.00
_cell.angle_beta   90.00
_cell.angle_gamma   90.00
#
_symmetry.space_group_name_H-M   'P 1'
#
loop_
_entity.id
_entity.type
_entity.pdbx_description
1 polymer ?
#
loop_
_entity_poly.entity_id
_entity_poly.type
_entity_poly.pdbx_seq_one_letter_code
_entity_poly.pdbx_strand_id
1 'polypeptide(L)'
;MVMKKTFNYFRANPCGNITGFVVAPVYPGYRKAYTDCIIDQIDKDVEQVGFISPAYEGAPLRMDMMGGEFCANATRAYGLYSAGFYDTDGLVDIEVYVSGHKGTTDVIADVKNQKAYVALDGPIGRENLRIDSKDCTLIKLNGISHLVVEEEEDRDFVDKALEVLKKDHKDEAYGVLFLDKEKLDMIPYVYVEGSDTLFRESSCGSGTIAVVNYLEEDIAKLGEDYKISIKFSCL
;
A
#
# COMPACT_ATOMS: atom_id res chain seq x y z
N MET A 1 8.69 38.30 -9.16
CA MET A 1 9.14 37.71 -7.88
C MET A 1 8.76 36.24 -7.90
N VAL A 2 9.73 35.31 -7.88
CA VAL A 2 9.43 33.88 -7.78
C VAL A 2 9.28 33.54 -6.30
N MET A 3 8.08 33.20 -5.85
CA MET A 3 7.86 32.70 -4.50
C MET A 3 8.40 31.27 -4.42
N LYS A 4 9.41 31.04 -3.58
CA LYS A 4 9.89 29.70 -3.24
C LYS A 4 8.99 29.12 -2.16
N LYS A 5 8.42 27.94 -2.39
CA LYS A 5 7.74 27.13 -1.37
C LYS A 5 8.69 26.02 -0.92
N THR A 6 8.70 25.74 0.38
CA THR A 6 9.46 24.64 0.98
C THR A 6 8.52 23.81 1.84
N PHE A 7 8.79 22.51 1.94
CA PHE A 7 8.06 21.59 2.82
C PHE A 7 9.05 20.66 3.51
N ASN A 8 8.66 20.14 4.67
CA ASN A 8 9.43 19.11 5.35
C ASN A 8 9.17 17.77 4.67
N TYR A 9 10.23 16.99 4.47
CA TYR A 9 10.18 15.70 3.82
C TYR A 9 11.05 14.70 4.58
N PHE A 10 10.55 13.47 4.74
CA PHE A 10 11.36 12.34 5.20
C PHE A 10 11.03 11.07 4.41
N ARG A 11 11.96 10.13 4.42
CA ARG A 11 11.85 8.84 3.74
C ARG A 11 11.73 7.73 4.77
N ALA A 12 10.89 6.74 4.49
CA ALA A 12 10.85 5.47 5.22
C ALA A 12 11.03 4.29 4.26
N ASN A 13 11.52 3.16 4.78
CA ASN A 13 11.66 1.91 4.03
C ASN A 13 10.89 0.76 4.71
N PRO A 14 9.56 0.73 4.59
CA PRO A 14 8.75 -0.36 5.10
C PRO A 14 8.92 -1.61 4.22
N CYS A 15 9.91 -2.46 4.52
CA CYS A 15 10.14 -3.75 3.85
C CYS A 15 10.43 -3.67 2.34
N GLY A 16 11.12 -2.63 1.88
CA GLY A 16 11.50 -2.43 0.48
C GLY A 16 10.63 -1.41 -0.25
N ASN A 17 9.36 -1.26 0.13
CA ASN A 17 8.44 -0.29 -0.50
C ASN A 17 8.72 1.11 0.02
N ILE A 18 9.74 1.78 -0.53
CA ILE A 18 10.21 3.08 -0.05
C ILE A 18 9.10 4.12 -0.22
N THR A 19 8.72 4.75 0.91
CA THR A 19 7.67 5.76 0.95
C THR A 19 8.27 7.11 1.35
N GLY A 20 7.98 8.14 0.56
CA GLY A 20 8.27 9.53 0.90
C GLY A 20 7.12 10.15 1.70
N PHE A 21 7.43 10.97 2.70
CA PHE A 21 6.43 11.65 3.52
C PHE A 21 6.63 13.15 3.49
N VAL A 22 5.62 13.87 3.01
CA VAL A 22 5.56 15.33 3.04
C VAL A 22 4.80 15.78 4.28
N VAL A 23 5.46 16.51 5.17
CA VAL A 23 4.83 17.06 6.39
C VAL A 23 4.37 18.49 6.11
N ALA A 24 3.27 18.59 5.37
CA ALA A 24 2.58 19.84 5.06
C ALA A 24 1.15 19.55 4.56
N PRO A 25 0.17 20.43 4.84
CA PRO A 25 -1.14 20.32 4.22
C PRO A 25 -1.03 20.57 2.72
N VAL A 26 -1.27 19.54 1.92
CA VAL A 26 -1.33 19.62 0.45
C VAL A 26 -2.74 19.32 0.00
N TYR A 27 -3.32 20.26 -0.74
CA TYR A 27 -4.65 20.10 -1.33
C TYR A 27 -4.67 18.84 -2.23
N PRO A 28 -5.71 17.99 -2.16
CA PRO A 28 -5.77 16.73 -2.89
C PRO A 28 -5.40 16.85 -4.38
N GLY A 29 -5.92 17.87 -5.08
CA GLY A 29 -5.63 18.09 -6.50
C GLY A 29 -4.18 18.43 -6.84
N TYR A 30 -3.30 18.67 -5.85
CA TYR A 30 -1.87 18.89 -6.07
C TYR A 30 -1.00 17.68 -5.67
N ARG A 31 -1.55 16.68 -4.96
CA ARG A 31 -0.74 15.57 -4.41
C ARG A 31 -0.02 14.78 -5.50
N LYS A 32 -0.68 14.51 -6.63
CA LYS A 32 -0.03 13.90 -7.80
C LYS A 32 1.18 14.71 -8.27
N ALA A 33 1.01 16.01 -8.51
CA ALA A 33 2.10 16.86 -8.98
C ALA A 33 3.28 16.97 -7.99
N TYR A 34 3.01 16.94 -6.68
CA TYR A 34 4.06 16.85 -5.67
C TYR A 34 4.78 15.51 -5.72
N THR A 35 4.02 14.42 -5.87
CA THR A 35 4.54 13.05 -5.97
C THR A 35 5.46 12.92 -7.17
N ASP A 36 4.98 13.33 -8.36
CA ASP A 36 5.78 13.33 -9.60
C ASP A 36 7.08 14.12 -9.40
N CYS A 37 7.02 15.32 -8.83
CA CYS A 37 8.22 16.13 -8.54
C CYS A 37 9.19 15.44 -7.56
N ILE A 38 8.68 14.81 -6.51
CA ILE A 38 9.51 14.12 -5.51
C ILE A 38 10.24 12.96 -6.16
N ILE A 39 9.52 12.10 -6.89
CA ILE A 39 10.09 10.92 -7.52
C ILE A 39 11.11 11.33 -8.61
N ASP A 40 10.76 12.29 -9.47
CA ASP A 40 11.61 12.65 -10.60
C ASP A 40 12.85 13.45 -10.21
N GLN A 41 12.74 14.33 -9.21
CA GLN A 41 13.73 15.37 -8.94
C GLN A 41 14.41 15.25 -7.57
N ILE A 42 13.81 14.55 -6.61
CA ILE A 42 14.30 14.52 -5.22
C ILE A 42 14.82 13.12 -4.87
N ASP A 43 14.00 12.09 -5.01
CA ASP A 43 14.32 10.72 -4.62
C ASP A 43 13.63 9.72 -5.55
N LYS A 44 14.41 9.15 -6.49
CA LYS A 44 13.94 8.22 -7.51
C LYS A 44 13.63 6.82 -6.99
N ASP A 45 14.08 6.51 -5.78
CA ASP A 45 13.81 5.21 -5.16
C ASP A 45 12.43 5.19 -4.48
N VAL A 46 11.74 6.32 -4.39
CA VAL A 46 10.40 6.42 -3.80
C VAL A 46 9.36 5.80 -4.73
N GLU A 47 8.61 4.83 -4.19
CA GLU A 47 7.49 4.18 -4.88
C GLU A 47 6.17 4.90 -4.63
N GLN A 48 6.00 5.51 -3.45
CA GLN A 48 4.75 6.17 -3.05
C GLN A 48 5.01 7.39 -2.15
N VAL A 49 4.07 8.33 -2.14
CA VAL A 49 4.17 9.53 -1.27
C VAL A 49 2.93 9.69 -0.39
N GLY A 50 3.16 9.84 0.91
CA GLY A 50 2.16 10.20 1.92
C GLY A 50 2.26 11.68 2.33
N PHE A 51 1.12 12.33 2.57
CA PHE A 51 1.00 13.73 2.95
C PHE A 51 0.44 13.83 4.36
N ILE A 52 1.28 14.23 5.30
CA ILE A 52 0.94 14.36 6.72
C ILE A 52 0.45 15.78 6.99
N SER A 53 -0.73 15.89 7.57
CA SER A 53 -1.40 17.15 7.92
C SER A 53 -2.12 17.04 9.26
N PRO A 54 -2.48 18.17 9.92
CA PRO A 54 -3.37 18.12 11.08
C PRO A 54 -4.67 17.37 10.72
N ALA A 55 -5.13 16.44 11.56
CA ALA A 55 -6.42 15.81 11.29
C ALA A 55 -7.57 16.80 11.53
N TYR A 56 -8.65 16.62 10.77
CA TYR A 56 -9.82 17.50 10.81
C TYR A 56 -10.59 17.42 12.14
N GLU A 57 -10.41 16.33 12.92
CA GLU A 57 -11.16 16.05 14.15
C GLU A 57 -10.33 16.17 15.45
N GLY A 58 -9.05 16.57 15.37
CA GLY A 58 -8.16 16.70 16.53
C GLY A 58 -6.82 16.00 16.34
N ALA A 59 -6.11 15.68 17.43
CA ALA A 59 -5.04 14.68 17.37
C ALA A 59 -5.69 13.28 17.30
N PRO A 60 -5.07 12.28 16.64
CA PRO A 60 -3.75 12.26 15.99
C PRO A 60 -3.70 12.97 14.62
N LEU A 61 -2.50 13.26 14.11
CA LEU A 61 -2.29 13.78 12.75
C LEU A 61 -2.92 12.84 11.70
N ARG A 62 -3.26 13.35 10.51
CA ARG A 62 -3.77 12.57 9.37
C ARG A 62 -2.69 12.40 8.29
N MET A 63 -2.58 11.20 7.72
CA MET A 63 -1.75 10.92 6.55
C MET A 63 -2.64 10.57 5.36
N ASP A 64 -2.55 11.33 4.27
CA ASP A 64 -3.22 10.99 3.01
C ASP A 64 -2.21 10.55 1.96
N MET A 65 -2.43 9.42 1.32
CA MET A 65 -1.62 8.95 0.20
C MET A 65 -1.81 9.80 -1.05
N MET A 66 -0.86 9.70 -1.97
CA MET A 66 -0.80 10.44 -3.24
C MET A 66 -2.07 10.34 -4.08
N GLY A 67 -2.75 9.18 -4.08
CA GLY A 67 -4.01 8.95 -4.77
C GLY A 67 -5.23 8.89 -3.85
N GLY A 68 -5.05 9.11 -2.54
CA GLY A 68 -6.13 9.02 -1.55
C GLY A 68 -6.55 7.58 -1.19
N GLU A 69 -5.82 6.59 -1.67
CA GLU A 69 -5.98 5.18 -1.35
C GLU A 69 -5.47 4.86 0.07
N PHE A 70 -5.80 3.66 0.56
CA PHE A 70 -5.18 3.12 1.76
C PHE A 70 -3.89 2.37 1.41
N CYS A 71 -2.80 2.67 2.13
CA CYS A 71 -1.54 1.92 2.01
C CYS A 71 -1.07 1.40 3.37
N ALA A 72 -1.03 0.08 3.52
CA ALA A 72 -0.58 -0.58 4.75
C ALA A 72 0.89 -0.28 5.07
N ASN A 73 1.76 -0.26 4.06
CA ASN A 73 3.20 0.00 4.20
C ASN A 73 3.46 1.42 4.71
N ALA A 74 2.81 2.41 4.11
CA ALA A 74 2.87 3.79 4.54
C ALA A 74 2.26 3.97 5.93
N THR A 75 1.14 3.31 6.22
CA THR A 75 0.43 3.40 7.51
C THR A 75 1.31 2.90 8.67
N ARG A 76 1.99 1.75 8.53
CA ARG A 76 2.90 1.26 9.58
C ARG A 76 4.09 2.22 9.80
N ALA A 77 4.66 2.77 8.72
CA ALA A 77 5.76 3.72 8.82
C ALA A 77 5.31 5.02 9.48
N TYR A 78 4.11 5.48 9.15
CA TYR A 78 3.50 6.66 9.73
C TYR A 78 3.15 6.48 11.22
N GLY A 79 2.62 5.32 11.61
CA GLY A 79 2.37 5.02 13.01
C GLY A 79 3.66 4.96 13.83
N LEU A 80 4.75 4.38 13.29
CA LEU A 80 6.07 4.41 13.95
C LEU A 80 6.63 5.84 14.07
N TYR A 81 6.50 6.64 13.01
CA TYR A 81 6.86 8.07 13.06
C TYR A 81 6.05 8.82 14.12
N SER A 82 4.76 8.53 14.21
CA SER A 82 3.85 9.15 15.19
C SER A 82 4.16 8.70 16.62
N ALA A 83 4.56 7.44 16.82
CA ALA A 83 5.02 6.91 18.10
C ALA A 83 6.26 7.66 18.62
N GLY A 84 7.12 8.15 17.71
CA GLY A 84 8.32 8.92 18.06
C GLY A 84 8.05 10.27 18.75
N PHE A 85 6.80 10.74 18.79
CA PHE A 85 6.42 11.93 19.55
C PHE A 85 6.09 11.64 21.03
N TYR A 86 6.01 10.37 21.41
CA TYR A 86 5.74 9.95 22.79
C TYR A 86 7.06 9.65 23.51
N ASP A 87 7.09 9.92 24.82
CA ASP A 87 8.26 9.64 25.68
C ASP A 87 8.26 8.16 26.12
N THR A 88 8.46 7.26 25.17
CA THR A 88 8.41 5.80 25.37
C THR A 88 9.35 5.07 24.40
N ASP A 89 9.97 3.99 24.88
CA ASP A 89 10.94 3.17 24.15
C ASP A 89 10.50 1.69 24.12
N GLY A 90 9.21 1.45 23.86
CA GLY A 90 8.59 0.12 23.92
C GLY A 90 7.49 -0.07 22.89
N LEU A 91 6.64 -1.08 23.15
CA LEU A 91 5.42 -1.30 22.37
C LEU A 91 4.39 -0.24 22.74
N VAL A 92 3.85 0.42 21.74
CA VAL A 92 2.82 1.46 21.88
C VAL A 92 1.74 1.19 20.84
N ASP A 93 0.50 1.35 21.27
CA ASP A 93 -0.64 1.37 20.37
C ASP A 93 -0.91 2.81 19.93
N ILE A 94 -0.86 3.07 18.63
CA ILE A 94 -1.02 4.40 18.04
C ILE A 94 -2.21 4.36 17.10
N GLU A 95 -3.25 5.10 17.47
CA GLU A 95 -4.35 5.39 16.57
C GLU A 95 -3.89 6.39 15.49
N VAL A 96 -4.20 6.12 14.22
CA VAL A 96 -3.87 7.04 13.10
C VAL A 96 -5.05 7.23 12.15
N TYR A 97 -5.20 8.45 11.63
CA TYR A 97 -6.09 8.73 10.50
C TYR A 97 -5.34 8.60 9.19
N VAL A 98 -5.86 7.76 8.29
CA VAL A 98 -5.28 7.57 6.95
C VAL A 98 -6.33 7.67 5.84
N SER A 99 -5.88 7.93 4.60
CA SER A 99 -6.75 7.86 3.42
C SER A 99 -7.16 6.42 3.09
N GLY A 100 -8.25 6.24 2.34
CA GLY A 100 -8.83 4.93 2.00
C GLY A 100 -9.35 4.09 3.19
N HIS A 101 -9.33 4.62 4.42
CA HIS A 101 -9.89 3.97 5.61
C HIS A 101 -10.91 4.87 6.30
N LYS A 102 -12.05 4.30 6.70
CA LYS A 102 -13.08 5.05 7.42
C LYS A 102 -12.77 5.09 8.91
N GLY A 103 -12.60 6.30 9.44
CA GLY A 103 -12.23 6.48 10.83
C GLY A 103 -10.74 6.30 11.03
N THR A 104 -10.37 5.76 12.18
CA THR A 104 -8.98 5.50 12.57
C THR A 104 -8.61 4.05 12.35
N THR A 105 -7.31 3.79 12.25
CA THR A 105 -6.73 2.45 12.27
C THR A 105 -5.60 2.40 13.29
N ASP A 106 -5.43 1.24 13.93
CA ASP A 106 -4.46 1.06 15.00
C ASP A 106 -3.12 0.54 14.44
N VAL A 107 -2.03 1.14 14.90
CA VAL A 107 -0.67 0.72 14.61
C VAL A 107 0.04 0.37 15.91
N ILE A 108 0.45 -0.90 16.02
CA ILE A 108 1.33 -1.35 17.10
C ILE A 108 2.76 -1.00 16.69
N ALA A 109 3.33 0.03 17.32
CA ALA A 109 4.69 0.49 17.09
C ALA A 109 5.63 -0.05 18.19
N ASP A 110 6.66 -0.77 17.79
CA ASP A 110 7.82 -1.12 18.61
C ASP A 110 8.92 -0.07 18.36
N VAL A 111 8.89 1.00 19.15
CA VAL A 111 9.79 2.15 18.99
C VAL A 111 11.24 1.72 19.14
N LYS A 112 11.50 0.82 20.10
CA LYS A 112 12.85 0.33 20.40
C LYS A 112 13.46 -0.44 19.23
N ASN A 113 12.70 -1.35 18.64
CA ASN A 113 13.19 -2.21 17.55
C ASN A 113 12.89 -1.63 16.16
N GLN A 114 12.30 -0.43 16.08
CA GLN A 114 11.91 0.24 14.83
C GLN A 114 11.02 -0.66 13.94
N LYS A 115 10.04 -1.32 14.57
CA LYS A 115 9.04 -2.15 13.88
C LYS A 115 7.65 -1.60 14.10
N ALA A 116 6.77 -1.83 13.14
CA ALA A 116 5.37 -1.49 13.29
C ALA A 116 4.49 -2.47 12.55
N TYR A 117 3.31 -2.70 13.11
CA TYR A 117 2.30 -3.62 12.60
C TYR A 117 0.99 -2.86 12.46
N VAL A 118 0.29 -3.07 11.35
CA VAL A 118 -1.03 -2.52 11.09
C VAL A 118 -1.97 -3.69 10.81
N ALA A 119 -3.14 -3.67 11.42
CA ALA A 119 -4.18 -4.65 11.11
C ALA A 119 -4.78 -4.34 9.73
N LEU A 120 -5.05 -5.39 8.97
CA LEU A 120 -5.71 -5.29 7.68
C LEU A 120 -6.94 -6.18 7.68
N ASP A 121 -8.02 -5.66 7.11
CA ASP A 121 -9.25 -6.43 6.93
C ASP A 121 -9.01 -7.60 5.99
N GLY A 122 -9.74 -8.70 6.24
CA GLY A 122 -9.76 -9.83 5.33
C GLY A 122 -10.42 -9.49 3.98
N PRO A 123 -10.23 -10.34 2.97
CA PRO A 123 -10.91 -10.17 1.68
C PRO A 123 -12.44 -10.16 1.82
N ILE A 124 -13.08 -9.30 1.02
CA ILE A 124 -14.53 -9.13 0.96
C ILE A 124 -15.15 -9.84 -0.26
N GLY A 125 -14.34 -10.36 -1.17
CA GLY A 125 -14.80 -11.07 -2.34
C GLY A 125 -13.71 -11.83 -3.07
N ARG A 126 -14.11 -12.88 -3.79
CA ARG A 126 -13.26 -13.71 -4.63
C ARG A 126 -13.99 -14.07 -5.92
N GLU A 127 -13.30 -13.97 -7.05
CA GLU A 127 -13.87 -14.20 -8.38
C GLU A 127 -12.83 -14.85 -9.30
N ASN A 128 -13.24 -15.84 -10.10
CA ASN A 128 -12.37 -16.43 -11.11
C ASN A 128 -12.60 -15.72 -12.45
N LEU A 129 -11.52 -15.28 -13.08
CA LEU A 129 -11.53 -14.54 -14.33
C LEU A 129 -10.63 -15.24 -15.34
N ARG A 130 -10.88 -14.98 -16.62
CA ARG A 130 -9.98 -15.38 -17.70
C ARG A 130 -9.62 -14.17 -18.54
N ILE A 131 -8.36 -13.79 -18.52
CA ILE A 131 -7.83 -12.60 -19.20
C ILE A 131 -6.69 -13.05 -20.11
N ASP A 132 -6.72 -12.66 -21.38
CA ASP A 132 -5.68 -13.01 -22.35
C ASP A 132 -5.35 -14.51 -22.40
N SER A 133 -6.38 -15.35 -22.29
CA SER A 133 -6.30 -16.82 -22.22
C SER A 133 -5.68 -17.41 -20.94
N LYS A 134 -5.23 -16.59 -19.99
CA LYS A 134 -4.71 -16.99 -18.67
C LYS A 134 -5.85 -17.07 -17.65
N ASP A 135 -5.84 -18.11 -16.82
CA ASP A 135 -6.78 -18.24 -15.70
C ASP A 135 -6.25 -17.43 -14.52
N CYS A 136 -7.11 -16.56 -13.98
CA CYS A 136 -6.76 -15.62 -12.92
C CYS A 136 -7.77 -15.68 -11.78
N THR A 137 -7.34 -15.32 -10.58
CA THR A 137 -8.25 -15.15 -9.44
C THR A 137 -8.18 -13.73 -8.93
N LEU A 138 -9.32 -13.04 -8.97
CA LEU A 138 -9.49 -11.73 -8.39
C LEU A 138 -9.87 -11.84 -6.92
N ILE A 139 -9.08 -11.21 -6.05
CA ILE A 139 -9.33 -11.08 -4.62
C ILE A 139 -9.64 -9.61 -4.31
N LYS A 140 -10.82 -9.35 -3.76
CA LYS A 140 -11.29 -8.00 -3.43
C LYS A 140 -11.03 -7.71 -1.96
N LEU A 141 -10.33 -6.62 -1.66
CA LEU A 141 -10.23 -6.03 -0.33
C LEU A 141 -10.93 -4.67 -0.32
N ASN A 142 -11.11 -4.08 0.86
CA ASN A 142 -11.62 -2.71 0.95
C ASN A 142 -10.66 -1.75 0.21
N GLY A 143 -11.17 -1.07 -0.83
CA GLY A 143 -10.45 -0.05 -1.60
C GLY A 143 -9.49 -0.57 -2.66
N ILE A 144 -9.16 -1.86 -2.70
CA ILE A 144 -8.24 -2.43 -3.69
C ILE A 144 -8.64 -3.84 -4.14
N SER A 145 -8.57 -4.07 -5.45
CA SER A 145 -8.79 -5.38 -6.08
C SER A 145 -7.49 -5.95 -6.63
N HIS A 146 -7.09 -7.14 -6.18
CA HIS A 146 -5.86 -7.83 -6.59
C HIS A 146 -6.15 -9.01 -7.49
N LEU A 147 -5.66 -8.98 -8.73
CA LEU A 147 -5.70 -10.10 -9.65
C LEU A 147 -4.43 -10.96 -9.49
N VAL A 148 -4.59 -12.17 -8.98
CA VAL A 148 -3.52 -13.16 -8.84
C VAL A 148 -3.45 -14.02 -10.09
N VAL A 149 -2.23 -14.19 -10.63
CA VAL A 149 -1.93 -15.05 -11.77
C VAL A 149 -0.66 -15.87 -11.50
N GLU A 150 -0.72 -17.18 -11.70
CA GLU A 150 0.42 -18.10 -11.54
C GLU A 150 1.26 -18.14 -12.84
N GLU A 151 1.86 -17.01 -13.21
CA GLU A 151 2.66 -16.84 -14.44
C GLU A 151 3.92 -16.01 -14.14
N GLU A 152 4.91 -16.08 -15.05
CA GLU A 152 6.08 -15.17 -15.03
C GLU A 152 5.66 -13.71 -15.27
N GLU A 153 6.51 -12.78 -14.82
CA GLU A 153 6.29 -11.34 -14.98
C GLU A 153 6.08 -10.95 -16.46
N ASP A 154 4.96 -10.29 -16.74
CA ASP A 154 4.57 -9.90 -18.09
C ASP A 154 3.93 -8.50 -18.08
N ARG A 155 4.69 -7.48 -18.47
CA ARG A 155 4.24 -6.08 -18.43
C ARG A 155 3.06 -5.81 -19.36
N ASP A 156 2.99 -6.47 -20.52
CA ASP A 156 1.89 -6.31 -21.47
C ASP A 156 0.60 -6.90 -20.91
N PHE A 157 0.70 -8.02 -20.19
CA PHE A 157 -0.43 -8.60 -19.46
C PHE A 157 -0.96 -7.66 -18.37
N VAL A 158 -0.09 -6.96 -17.64
CA VAL A 158 -0.52 -5.98 -16.63
C VAL A 158 -1.45 -4.93 -17.24
N ASP A 159 -1.12 -4.37 -18.41
CA ASP A 159 -1.97 -3.36 -19.05
C ASP A 159 -3.34 -3.94 -19.45
N LYS A 160 -3.37 -5.13 -20.06
CA LYS A 160 -4.63 -5.82 -20.41
C LYS A 160 -5.47 -6.14 -19.18
N ALA A 161 -4.83 -6.60 -18.10
CA ALA A 161 -5.51 -6.90 -16.85
C ALA A 161 -6.11 -5.63 -16.24
N LEU A 162 -5.36 -4.54 -16.18
CA LEU A 162 -5.86 -3.25 -15.69
C LEU A 162 -7.03 -2.71 -16.51
N GLU A 163 -7.03 -2.87 -17.84
CA GLU A 163 -8.17 -2.48 -18.69
C GLU A 163 -9.46 -3.21 -18.29
N VAL A 164 -9.38 -4.53 -18.06
CA VAL A 164 -10.52 -5.34 -17.61
C VAL A 164 -10.96 -4.93 -16.22
N LEU A 165 -10.01 -4.81 -15.28
CA LEU A 165 -10.31 -4.50 -13.88
C LEU A 165 -10.98 -3.13 -13.74
N LYS A 166 -10.48 -2.10 -14.41
CA LYS A 166 -11.05 -0.74 -14.36
C LYS A 166 -12.43 -0.63 -15.01
N LYS A 167 -12.69 -1.48 -16.00
CA LYS A 167 -13.96 -1.49 -16.71
C LYS A 167 -15.05 -2.15 -15.86
N ASP A 168 -14.72 -3.28 -15.25
CA ASP A 168 -15.69 -4.17 -14.62
C ASP A 168 -15.76 -3.99 -13.09
N HIS A 169 -14.76 -3.33 -12.50
CA HIS A 169 -14.67 -2.99 -11.08
C HIS A 169 -14.41 -1.48 -10.88
N LYS A 170 -14.71 -0.97 -9.68
CA LYS A 170 -14.66 0.46 -9.35
C LYS A 170 -14.02 0.67 -7.99
N ASP A 171 -12.77 0.24 -7.89
CA ASP A 171 -11.95 0.36 -6.68
C ASP A 171 -10.97 1.53 -6.81
N GLU A 172 -10.40 1.96 -5.68
CA GLU A 172 -9.45 3.09 -5.62
C GLU A 172 -8.07 2.69 -6.17
N ALA A 173 -7.74 1.40 -6.10
CA ALA A 173 -6.52 0.82 -6.62
C ALA A 173 -6.75 -0.59 -7.17
N TYR A 174 -5.83 -1.04 -8.03
CA TYR A 174 -5.83 -2.37 -8.62
C TYR A 174 -4.43 -2.95 -8.56
N GLY A 175 -4.31 -4.19 -8.10
CA GLY A 175 -3.06 -4.94 -8.14
C GLY A 175 -3.09 -6.06 -9.16
N VAL A 176 -2.00 -6.28 -9.87
CA VAL A 176 -1.74 -7.46 -10.69
C VAL A 176 -0.55 -8.18 -10.08
N LEU A 177 -0.76 -9.40 -9.60
CA LEU A 177 0.17 -10.15 -8.78
C LEU A 177 0.62 -11.39 -9.55
N PHE A 178 1.87 -11.38 -10.02
CA PHE A 178 2.51 -12.57 -10.58
C PHE A 178 3.05 -13.41 -9.43
N LEU A 179 2.56 -14.63 -9.28
CA LEU A 179 2.87 -15.52 -8.16
C LEU A 179 3.64 -16.75 -8.63
N ASP A 180 4.87 -16.91 -8.14
CA ASP A 180 5.56 -18.20 -8.13
C ASP A 180 5.16 -18.94 -6.84
N LYS A 181 4.21 -19.85 -6.98
CA LYS A 181 3.64 -20.62 -5.88
C LYS A 181 4.63 -21.61 -5.26
N GLU A 182 5.55 -22.17 -6.06
CA GLU A 182 6.55 -23.11 -5.56
C GLU A 182 7.57 -22.41 -4.67
N LYS A 183 8.00 -21.20 -5.08
CA LYS A 183 8.98 -20.40 -4.31
C LYS A 183 8.34 -19.51 -3.25
N LEU A 184 7.01 -19.39 -3.24
CA LEU A 184 6.25 -18.41 -2.46
C LEU A 184 6.81 -17.00 -2.67
N ASP A 185 6.97 -16.62 -3.93
CA ASP A 185 7.50 -15.34 -4.35
C ASP A 185 6.51 -14.60 -5.24
N MET A 186 6.40 -13.29 -5.08
CA MET A 186 5.41 -12.48 -5.77
C MET A 186 6.02 -11.21 -6.35
N ILE A 187 5.61 -10.87 -7.58
CA ILE A 187 5.90 -9.59 -8.21
C ILE A 187 4.58 -8.79 -8.31
N PRO A 188 4.39 -7.76 -7.46
CA PRO A 188 3.20 -6.95 -7.46
C PRO A 188 3.35 -5.72 -8.38
N TYR A 189 2.37 -5.53 -9.25
CA TYR A 189 2.11 -4.25 -9.91
C TYR A 189 0.87 -3.61 -9.29
N VAL A 190 0.98 -2.36 -8.85
CA VAL A 190 -0.14 -1.63 -8.24
C VAL A 190 -0.41 -0.35 -9.01
N TYR A 191 -1.64 -0.25 -9.52
CA TYR A 191 -2.19 0.96 -10.10
C TYR A 191 -3.09 1.67 -9.09
N VAL A 192 -2.92 2.98 -8.94
CA VAL A 192 -3.74 3.83 -8.08
C VAL A 192 -4.49 4.85 -8.94
N GLU A 193 -5.83 4.85 -8.87
CA GLU A 193 -6.69 5.71 -9.70
C GLU A 193 -6.51 7.20 -9.38
N GLY A 194 -6.49 7.56 -8.09
CA GLY A 194 -6.47 8.97 -7.69
C GLY A 194 -5.17 9.70 -8.05
N SER A 195 -4.07 8.97 -8.22
CA SER A 195 -2.79 9.52 -8.67
C SER A 195 -2.46 9.19 -10.13
N ASP A 196 -3.22 8.32 -10.79
CA ASP A 196 -2.93 7.79 -12.13
C ASP A 196 -1.48 7.28 -12.26
N THR A 197 -1.09 6.40 -11.35
CA THR A 197 0.27 5.86 -11.26
C THR A 197 0.26 4.35 -11.21
N LEU A 198 1.18 3.73 -11.93
CA LEU A 198 1.46 2.30 -11.89
C LEU A 198 2.89 2.05 -11.40
N PHE A 199 3.04 1.29 -10.32
CA PHE A 199 4.33 0.89 -9.79
C PHE A 199 4.46 -0.63 -9.78
N ARG A 200 5.66 -1.11 -10.14
CA ARG A 200 6.12 -2.46 -9.79
C ARG A 200 6.72 -2.36 -8.39
N GLU A 201 5.95 -2.73 -7.37
CA GLU A 201 6.34 -2.48 -5.98
C GLU A 201 7.36 -3.49 -5.47
N SER A 202 8.25 -3.05 -4.58
CA SER A 202 9.21 -3.94 -3.91
C SER A 202 8.57 -4.75 -2.79
N SER A 203 7.42 -4.31 -2.26
CA SER A 203 6.58 -5.11 -1.36
C SER A 203 5.14 -4.60 -1.33
N CYS A 204 4.17 -5.50 -1.16
CA CYS A 204 2.75 -5.14 -1.14
C CYS A 204 2.01 -5.81 0.02
N GLY A 205 1.60 -5.01 1.01
CA GLY A 205 0.90 -5.52 2.20
C GLY A 205 -0.47 -6.13 1.87
N SER A 206 -1.29 -5.44 1.08
CA SER A 206 -2.60 -5.95 0.65
C SER A 206 -2.46 -7.12 -0.34
N GLY A 207 -1.44 -7.09 -1.21
CA GLY A 207 -1.13 -8.21 -2.11
C GLY A 207 -0.72 -9.49 -1.37
N THR A 208 -0.03 -9.35 -0.23
CA THR A 208 0.29 -10.48 0.66
C THR A 208 -1.01 -11.17 1.13
N ILE A 209 -2.01 -10.40 1.58
CA ILE A 209 -3.31 -10.96 2.01
C ILE A 209 -4.04 -11.61 0.84
N ALA A 210 -4.00 -10.99 -0.34
CA ALA A 210 -4.60 -11.57 -1.54
C ALA A 210 -3.98 -12.93 -1.89
N VAL A 211 -2.65 -13.06 -1.86
CA VAL A 211 -1.97 -14.34 -2.10
C VAL A 211 -2.27 -15.36 -1.02
N VAL A 212 -2.29 -14.96 0.27
CA VAL A 212 -2.68 -15.87 1.35
C VAL A 212 -4.10 -16.39 1.11
N ASN A 213 -5.05 -15.53 0.72
CA ASN A 213 -6.41 -15.98 0.40
C ASN A 213 -6.45 -16.90 -0.81
N TYR A 214 -5.64 -16.60 -1.83
CA TYR A 214 -5.55 -17.42 -3.02
C TYR A 214 -5.08 -18.84 -2.69
N LEU A 215 -4.04 -18.97 -1.87
CA LEU A 215 -3.46 -20.23 -1.41
C LEU A 215 -4.37 -20.96 -0.42
N GLU A 216 -5.01 -20.23 0.48
CA GLU A 216 -5.88 -20.74 1.55
C GLU A 216 -7.28 -20.13 1.42
N GLU A 217 -8.22 -20.88 0.84
CA GLU A 217 -9.57 -20.39 0.53
C GLU A 217 -10.34 -19.86 1.75
N ASP A 218 -10.00 -20.34 2.96
CA ASP A 218 -10.63 -19.93 4.22
C ASP A 218 -9.58 -19.46 5.24
N ILE A 219 -9.15 -18.20 5.07
CA ILE A 219 -8.21 -17.53 6.00
C ILE A 219 -8.72 -17.58 7.44
N ALA A 220 -10.04 -17.53 7.67
CA ALA A 220 -10.61 -17.51 9.02
C ALA A 220 -10.42 -18.84 9.77
N LYS A 221 -10.08 -19.93 9.07
CA LYS A 221 -9.73 -21.22 9.67
C LYS A 221 -8.25 -21.33 10.05
N LEU A 222 -7.41 -20.39 9.61
CA LEU A 222 -6.00 -20.38 9.98
C LEU A 222 -5.88 -20.08 11.47
N GLY A 223 -5.12 -20.91 12.18
CA GLY A 223 -4.86 -20.69 13.61
C GLY A 223 -4.06 -19.43 13.86
N GLU A 224 -4.11 -18.90 15.08
CA GLU A 224 -3.38 -17.68 15.48
C GLU A 224 -1.86 -17.77 15.27
N ASP A 225 -1.30 -18.99 15.29
CA ASP A 225 0.13 -19.25 15.06
C ASP A 225 0.50 -19.47 13.58
N TYR A 226 -0.47 -19.38 12.65
CA TYR A 226 -0.20 -19.60 11.23
C TYR A 226 0.74 -18.52 10.68
N LYS A 227 1.86 -18.97 10.10
CA LYS A 227 2.87 -18.07 9.53
C LYS A 227 3.19 -18.49 8.11
N ILE A 228 2.92 -17.57 7.18
CA ILE A 228 3.39 -17.65 5.80
C ILE A 228 4.38 -16.52 5.56
N SER A 229 5.39 -16.78 4.74
CA SER A 229 6.39 -15.79 4.35
C SER A 229 6.46 -15.75 2.85
N ILE A 230 5.97 -14.65 2.28
CA ILE A 230 5.98 -14.38 0.85
C ILE A 230 7.19 -13.51 0.56
N LYS A 231 8.01 -13.93 -0.40
CA LYS A 231 9.13 -13.16 -0.91
C LYS A 231 8.65 -12.18 -1.99
N PHE A 232 9.45 -11.16 -2.21
CA PHE A 232 9.25 -10.21 -3.29
C PHE A 232 10.51 -10.16 -4.14
N SER A 233 10.37 -10.47 -5.42
CA SER A 233 11.48 -10.35 -6.38
C SER A 233 11.69 -8.87 -6.76
N CYS A 234 12.67 -8.24 -6.11
CA CYS A 234 13.22 -6.95 -6.54
C CYS A 234 14.12 -7.12 -7.77
N LEU A 235 14.17 -6.08 -8.61
CA LEU A 235 15.11 -5.95 -9.73
C LEU A 235 16.56 -5.79 -9.25
#